data_AF-A0A1I7XSE6-F1
#
_entry.id   AF-A0A1I7XSE6-F1
#
_cell.length_a   1.000
_cell.length_b   1.000
_cell.length_c   1.000
_cell.angle_alpha   90.00
_cell.angle_beta   90.00
_cell.angle_gamma   90.00
#
_symmetry.space_group_name_H-M   'P 1'
#
loop_
_entity.id
_entity.type
_entity.pdbx_description
1 polymer ?
#
loop_
_entity_poly.entity_id
_entity_poly.type
_entity_poly.pdbx_seq_one_letter_code
_entity_poly.pdbx_strand_id
1 'polypeptide(L)'
;MSLPLVQEYEEFVAENISESSLGHSMALRGPSPQSPSKHITVVDVYDLAASIGKDFEKLIELHGSESIRGIMPKVISALETLESLANNNERENEQILALQKTVERLEHEKQAKQQQSAKFEEELDQVEETYKRDINELRVMVKTLMSENKSLSTTVSSFPPLMDSPSTIAMREEDIKLMFELKEMSHKQKEEIKTLQKDVDSYVYEVENLQNSIEKLIRQNEELLRKNSSLQKQGRIIVEEKMEILRRLEKTEEANIHLRKMLTDTNRACKDLQQATLVDDEPRFTLAELREVLQEKNILKGRLMELEEELENIRPGSKKEQGDDEDQTSEPLHPYDGDDPPVYGPLPKEPDEKLYPWKYERKDSGVRKFFRFFKDLGVTASPRRGSSTNSSPCPQRAPLAGQLIAF
;
A
#
# COMPACT_ATOMS: atom_id res chain seq x y z
N MET A 1 -41.71 21.59 46.38
CA MET A 1 -42.06 21.72 44.95
C MET A 1 -40.78 21.59 44.17
N SER A 2 -40.41 20.36 43.84
CA SER A 2 -39.30 20.04 42.96
C SER A 2 -39.65 20.51 41.55
N LEU A 3 -38.74 21.26 40.92
CA LEU A 3 -38.93 21.81 39.59
C LEU A 3 -38.92 20.68 38.56
N PRO A 4 -39.85 20.65 37.59
CA PRO A 4 -39.97 19.58 36.60
C PRO A 4 -38.70 19.36 35.76
N LEU A 5 -37.84 20.37 35.62
CA LEU A 5 -36.55 20.24 34.92
C LEU A 5 -35.53 19.34 35.63
N VAL A 6 -35.61 19.18 36.96
CA VAL A 6 -34.67 18.31 37.69
C VAL A 6 -35.05 16.84 37.51
N GLN A 7 -36.35 16.55 37.37
CA GLN A 7 -36.82 15.20 37.07
C GLN A 7 -36.41 14.75 35.66
N GLU A 8 -36.51 15.62 34.65
CA GLU A 8 -36.06 15.30 33.28
C GLU A 8 -34.56 15.04 33.21
N TYR A 9 -33.75 15.72 34.03
CA TYR A 9 -32.30 15.49 34.07
C TYR A 9 -31.94 14.18 34.77
N GLU A 10 -32.60 13.83 35.89
CA GLU A 10 -32.41 12.54 36.55
C GLU A 10 -32.90 11.37 35.69
N GLU A 11 -33.98 11.53 34.94
CA GLU A 11 -34.48 10.50 34.00
C GLU A 11 -33.51 10.31 32.82
N PHE A 12 -32.94 11.39 32.29
CA PHE A 12 -31.93 11.35 31.22
C PHE A 12 -30.59 10.75 31.68
N VAL A 13 -30.17 11.02 32.92
CA VAL A 13 -28.97 10.40 33.51
C VAL A 13 -29.23 8.92 33.83
N ALA A 14 -30.42 8.57 34.31
CA ALA A 14 -30.80 7.18 34.57
C ALA A 14 -30.91 6.33 33.29
N GLU A 15 -31.45 6.87 32.19
CA GLU A 15 -31.48 6.18 30.88
C GLU A 15 -30.07 5.94 30.33
N ASN A 16 -29.16 6.93 30.41
CA ASN A 16 -27.79 6.78 29.93
C ASN A 16 -26.95 5.80 30.79
N ILE A 17 -27.17 5.74 32.11
CA ILE A 17 -26.52 4.76 32.99
C ILE A 17 -27.10 3.35 32.74
N SER A 18 -28.40 3.24 32.42
CA SER A 18 -29.06 1.97 32.10
C SER A 18 -28.58 1.40 30.76
N GLU A 19 -28.36 2.23 29.74
CA GLU A 19 -27.75 1.81 28.48
C GLU A 19 -26.26 1.45 28.63
N SER A 20 -25.55 2.09 29.57
CA SER A 20 -24.16 1.74 29.94
C SER A 20 -24.06 0.42 30.73
N SER A 21 -25.14 -0.08 31.33
CA SER A 21 -25.13 -1.25 32.21
C SER A 21 -25.56 -2.56 31.52
N LEU A 22 -26.01 -2.51 30.26
CA LEU A 22 -26.11 -3.69 29.40
C LEU A 22 -24.69 -4.12 29.01
N GLY A 23 -24.04 -4.78 29.97
CA GLY A 23 -22.83 -5.54 29.75
C GLY A 23 -23.04 -6.44 28.55
N HIS A 24 -22.48 -6.02 27.42
CA HIS A 24 -22.13 -6.93 26.35
C HIS A 24 -21.32 -8.01 27.03
N SER A 25 -21.95 -9.17 27.22
CA SER A 25 -21.30 -10.40 27.55
C SER A 25 -20.23 -10.58 26.49
N MET A 26 -19.01 -10.15 26.80
CA MET A 26 -17.81 -10.63 26.14
C MET A 26 -17.78 -12.11 26.49
N ALA A 27 -18.54 -12.88 25.71
CA ALA A 27 -18.28 -14.27 25.50
C ALA A 27 -16.81 -14.30 25.07
N LEU A 28 -15.96 -14.67 26.02
CA LEU A 28 -14.58 -15.07 25.78
C LEU A 28 -14.68 -16.21 24.77
N ARG A 29 -14.73 -15.84 23.48
CA ARG A 29 -14.53 -16.75 22.39
C ARG A 29 -13.07 -17.13 22.52
N GLY A 30 -12.82 -18.18 23.29
CA GLY A 30 -11.50 -18.79 23.40
C GLY A 30 -10.93 -18.95 21.99
N PRO A 31 -9.60 -18.88 21.82
CA PRO A 31 -8.99 -18.94 20.50
C PRO A 31 -9.50 -20.21 19.84
N SER A 32 -10.32 -20.08 18.80
CA SER A 32 -10.64 -21.20 17.93
C SER A 32 -9.30 -21.86 17.58
N PRO A 33 -9.18 -23.19 17.64
CA PRO A 33 -7.95 -23.86 17.28
C PRO A 33 -7.58 -23.34 15.89
N GLN A 34 -6.49 -22.59 15.81
CA GLN A 34 -6.09 -21.94 14.57
C GLN A 34 -5.84 -23.07 13.57
N SER A 35 -6.63 -23.11 12.49
CA SER A 35 -6.41 -24.10 11.45
C SER A 35 -4.94 -24.02 11.03
N PRO A 36 -4.18 -25.13 11.01
CA PRO A 36 -2.74 -25.12 10.70
C PRO A 36 -2.43 -24.55 9.31
N SER A 37 -3.44 -24.47 8.44
CA SER A 37 -3.38 -23.79 7.15
C SER A 37 -3.19 -22.27 7.22
N LYS A 38 -3.42 -21.64 8.38
CA LYS A 38 -3.27 -20.17 8.54
C LYS A 38 -1.84 -19.69 8.75
N HIS A 39 -0.91 -20.60 9.01
CA HIS A 39 0.49 -20.28 9.24
C HIS A 39 1.39 -20.57 8.06
N ILE A 40 0.85 -21.15 6.98
CA ILE A 40 1.61 -21.40 5.76
C ILE A 40 1.91 -20.05 5.11
N THR A 41 3.20 -19.72 5.07
CA THR A 41 3.72 -18.52 4.43
C THR A 41 4.08 -18.82 2.98
N VAL A 42 4.28 -17.75 2.20
CA VAL A 42 4.76 -17.87 0.82
C VAL A 42 6.12 -18.59 0.78
N VAL A 43 6.97 -18.39 1.79
CA VAL A 43 8.28 -19.05 1.93
C VAL A 43 8.13 -20.57 2.03
N ASP A 44 7.18 -21.05 2.85
CA ASP A 44 6.93 -22.48 3.00
C ASP A 44 6.48 -23.13 1.68
N VAL A 45 5.75 -22.39 0.83
CA VAL A 45 5.33 -22.84 -0.50
C VAL A 45 6.53 -22.97 -1.45
N TYR A 46 7.50 -22.04 -1.36
CA TYR A 46 8.74 -22.11 -2.14
C TYR A 46 9.64 -23.26 -1.69
N ASP A 47 9.75 -23.52 -0.39
CA ASP A 47 10.53 -24.64 0.14
C ASP A 47 9.91 -25.99 -0.27
N LEU A 48 8.57 -26.09 -0.22
CA LEU A 48 7.85 -27.25 -0.72
C LEU A 48 8.05 -27.43 -2.24
N ALA A 49 7.96 -26.35 -3.02
CA ALA A 49 8.23 -26.38 -4.45
C ALA A 49 9.65 -26.88 -4.75
N ALA A 50 10.63 -26.44 -3.97
CA ALA A 50 12.03 -26.86 -4.11
C ALA A 50 12.23 -28.35 -3.77
N SER A 51 11.60 -28.84 -2.70
CA SER A 51 11.64 -30.27 -2.36
C SER A 51 11.00 -31.12 -3.46
N ILE A 52 9.82 -30.73 -3.95
CA ILE A 52 9.12 -31.42 -5.03
C ILE A 52 9.94 -31.40 -6.32
N GLY A 53 10.56 -30.26 -6.66
CA GLY A 53 11.44 -30.14 -7.82
C GLY A 53 12.61 -31.11 -7.78
N LYS A 54 13.29 -31.26 -6.63
CA LYS A 54 14.38 -32.23 -6.46
C LYS A 54 13.91 -33.68 -6.65
N ASP A 55 12.71 -34.02 -6.20
CA ASP A 55 12.19 -35.37 -6.39
C ASP A 55 11.76 -35.62 -7.84
N PHE A 56 11.25 -34.60 -8.54
CA PHE A 56 11.04 -34.67 -9.98
C PHE A 56 12.35 -34.81 -10.76
N GLU A 57 13.44 -34.16 -10.34
CA GLU A 57 14.76 -34.33 -10.94
C GLU A 57 15.21 -35.79 -10.90
N LYS A 58 15.19 -36.41 -9.70
CA LYS A 58 15.55 -37.83 -9.50
C LYS A 58 14.69 -38.76 -10.36
N LEU A 59 13.38 -38.47 -10.46
CA LEU A 59 12.46 -39.27 -11.26
C LEU A 59 12.73 -39.14 -12.77
N ILE A 60 13.11 -37.95 -13.25
CA ILE A 60 13.53 -37.72 -14.64
C ILE A 60 14.81 -38.51 -14.93
N GLU A 61 15.79 -38.47 -14.02
CA GLU A 61 17.05 -39.21 -14.16
C GLU A 61 16.83 -40.72 -14.25
N LEU A 62 15.89 -41.27 -13.46
CA LEU A 62 15.64 -42.72 -13.39
C LEU A 62 14.69 -43.25 -14.48
N HIS A 63 13.66 -42.48 -14.85
CA HIS A 63 12.54 -42.96 -15.67
C HIS A 63 12.26 -42.10 -16.91
N GLY A 64 13.11 -41.11 -17.20
CA GLY A 64 12.93 -40.18 -18.30
C GLY A 64 11.83 -39.13 -18.05
N SER A 65 11.88 -38.05 -18.83
CA SER A 65 11.00 -36.86 -18.67
C SER A 65 9.53 -37.12 -18.97
N GLU A 66 9.21 -38.09 -19.83
CA GLU A 66 7.82 -38.40 -20.22
C GLU A 66 6.95 -38.87 -19.05
N SER A 67 7.56 -39.50 -18.03
CA SER A 67 6.87 -39.97 -16.84
C SER A 67 6.31 -38.82 -15.97
N ILE A 68 6.89 -37.62 -16.05
CA ILE A 68 6.51 -36.46 -15.23
C ILE A 68 5.80 -35.36 -16.03
N ARG A 69 5.96 -35.38 -17.35
CA ARG A 69 5.44 -34.34 -18.26
C ARG A 69 3.95 -34.03 -18.07
N GLY A 70 3.13 -35.03 -17.76
CA GLY A 70 1.68 -34.87 -17.53
C GLY A 70 1.29 -34.39 -16.12
N ILE A 71 2.10 -34.67 -15.09
CA ILE A 71 1.79 -34.31 -13.70
C ILE A 71 2.37 -32.94 -13.32
N MET A 72 3.51 -32.55 -13.92
CA MET A 72 4.21 -31.30 -13.65
C MET A 72 3.30 -30.05 -13.75
N PRO A 73 2.47 -29.86 -14.80
CA PRO A 73 1.58 -28.69 -14.88
C PRO A 73 0.51 -28.67 -13.79
N LYS A 74 0.05 -29.85 -13.33
CA LYS A 74 -0.95 -29.98 -12.26
C LYS A 74 -0.36 -29.61 -10.90
N VAL A 75 0.87 -30.05 -10.63
CA VAL A 75 1.62 -29.68 -9.41
C VAL A 75 1.91 -28.19 -9.38
N ILE A 76 2.37 -27.61 -10.49
CA ILE A 76 2.56 -26.16 -10.60
C ILE A 76 1.24 -25.44 -10.31
N SER A 77 0.12 -25.86 -10.92
CA SER A 77 -1.18 -25.23 -10.67
C SER A 77 -1.61 -25.33 -9.21
N ALA A 78 -1.35 -26.45 -8.54
CA ALA A 78 -1.66 -26.63 -7.12
C ALA A 78 -0.79 -25.73 -6.22
N LEU A 79 0.51 -25.66 -6.49
CA LEU A 79 1.44 -24.80 -5.76
C LEU A 79 1.13 -23.31 -5.97
N GLU A 80 0.64 -22.91 -7.13
CA GLU A 80 0.19 -21.54 -7.38
C GLU A 80 -1.09 -21.19 -6.62
N THR A 81 -2.04 -22.12 -6.54
CA THR A 81 -3.22 -21.91 -5.70
C THR A 81 -2.83 -21.81 -4.23
N LEU A 82 -1.83 -22.58 -3.80
CA LEU A 82 -1.31 -22.51 -2.44
C LEU A 82 -0.55 -21.20 -2.17
N GLU A 83 0.26 -20.72 -3.13
CA GLU A 83 0.93 -19.42 -3.08
C GLU A 83 -0.08 -18.27 -2.96
N SER A 84 -1.16 -18.31 -3.75
CA SER A 84 -2.24 -17.32 -3.67
C SER A 84 -2.97 -17.36 -2.32
N LEU A 85 -3.19 -18.55 -1.76
CA LEU A 85 -3.83 -18.70 -0.45
C LEU A 85 -2.92 -18.21 0.68
N ALA A 86 -1.62 -18.50 0.62
CA ALA A 86 -0.63 -18.04 1.59
C ALA A 86 -0.51 -16.50 1.58
N ASN A 87 -0.46 -15.88 0.40
CA ASN A 87 -0.42 -14.42 0.26
C ASN A 87 -1.71 -13.74 0.76
N ASN A 88 -2.88 -14.33 0.46
CA ASN A 88 -4.14 -13.85 1.03
C ASN A 88 -4.15 -13.96 2.56
N ASN A 89 -3.60 -15.02 3.12
CA ASN A 89 -3.51 -15.22 4.56
C ASN A 89 -2.64 -14.15 5.23
N GLU A 90 -1.46 -13.87 4.66
CA GLU A 90 -0.55 -12.84 5.14
C GLU A 90 -1.25 -11.47 5.16
N ARG A 91 -1.96 -11.12 4.08
CA ARG A 91 -2.75 -9.89 4.01
C ARG A 91 -3.90 -9.84 5.02
N GLU A 92 -4.60 -10.95 5.24
CA GLU A 92 -5.66 -11.04 6.25
C GLU A 92 -5.08 -10.90 7.67
N ASN A 93 -3.93 -11.53 7.94
CA ASN A 93 -3.24 -11.42 9.23
C ASN A 93 -2.75 -9.98 9.49
N GLU A 94 -2.21 -9.30 8.49
CA GLU A 94 -1.86 -7.87 8.58
C GLU A 94 -3.08 -7.00 8.92
N GLN A 95 -4.23 -7.27 8.28
CA GLN A 95 -5.48 -6.56 8.58
C GLN A 95 -5.97 -6.85 10.00
N ILE A 96 -5.89 -8.11 10.46
CA ILE A 96 -6.25 -8.48 11.84
C ILE A 96 -5.35 -7.74 12.83
N LEU A 97 -4.03 -7.71 12.61
CA LEU A 97 -3.09 -6.99 13.46
C LEU A 97 -3.39 -5.48 13.49
N ALA A 98 -3.70 -4.88 12.34
CA ALA A 98 -4.08 -3.47 12.26
C ALA A 98 -5.38 -3.16 13.00
N LEU A 99 -6.39 -4.04 12.89
CA LEU A 99 -7.64 -3.92 13.62
C LEU A 99 -7.43 -4.09 15.13
N GLN A 100 -6.65 -5.07 15.56
CA GLN A 100 -6.29 -5.28 16.98
C GLN A 100 -5.65 -4.02 17.57
N LYS A 101 -4.64 -3.45 16.88
CA LYS A 101 -4.01 -2.19 17.30
C LYS A 101 -5.00 -1.02 17.37
N THR A 102 -5.97 -0.98 16.47
CA THR A 102 -7.02 0.05 16.47
C THR A 102 -7.96 -0.11 17.65
N VAL A 103 -8.34 -1.35 17.98
CA VAL A 103 -9.17 -1.68 19.15
C VAL A 103 -8.44 -1.28 20.43
N GLU A 104 -7.18 -1.69 20.60
CA GLU A 104 -6.37 -1.31 21.78
C GLU A 104 -6.30 0.21 21.95
N ARG A 105 -6.11 0.95 20.85
CA ARG A 105 -6.10 2.42 20.88
C ARG A 105 -7.45 2.99 21.32
N LEU A 106 -8.55 2.47 20.78
CA LEU A 106 -9.90 2.93 21.11
C LEU A 106 -10.30 2.57 22.55
N GLU A 107 -9.86 1.42 23.05
CA GLU A 107 -10.06 1.00 24.44
C GLU A 107 -9.32 1.94 25.41
N HIS A 108 -8.07 2.29 25.10
CA HIS A 108 -7.30 3.26 25.87
C HIS A 108 -7.95 4.66 25.83
N GLU A 109 -8.41 5.11 24.66
CA GLU A 109 -9.11 6.39 24.50
C GLU A 109 -10.43 6.42 25.31
N LYS A 110 -11.21 5.34 25.26
CA LYS A 110 -12.42 5.17 26.06
C LYS A 110 -12.11 5.22 27.55
N GLN A 111 -11.09 4.49 28.01
CA GLN A 111 -10.69 4.46 29.41
C GLN A 111 -10.22 5.84 29.88
N ALA A 112 -9.44 6.55 29.08
CA ALA A 112 -8.98 7.90 29.40
C ALA A 112 -10.16 8.88 29.52
N LYS A 113 -11.13 8.82 28.60
CA LYS A 113 -12.35 9.65 28.65
C LYS A 113 -13.21 9.34 29.88
N GLN A 114 -13.32 8.06 30.24
CA GLN A 114 -14.05 7.63 31.43
C GLN A 114 -13.37 8.15 32.70
N GLN A 115 -12.05 8.03 32.80
CA GLN A 115 -11.28 8.58 33.93
C GLN A 115 -11.41 10.09 34.03
N GLN A 116 -11.41 10.80 32.91
CA GLN A 116 -11.61 12.24 32.90
C GLN A 116 -13.03 12.61 33.37
N SER A 117 -14.05 11.88 32.93
CA SER A 117 -15.43 12.13 33.36
C SER A 117 -15.61 11.87 34.86
N ALA A 118 -15.03 10.78 35.38
CA ALA A 118 -15.05 10.47 36.81
C ALA A 118 -14.34 11.54 37.65
N LYS A 119 -13.22 12.09 37.16
CA LYS A 119 -12.54 13.21 37.83
C LYS A 119 -13.38 14.47 37.87
N PHE A 120 -14.04 14.82 36.77
CA PHE A 120 -14.93 15.98 36.74
C PHE A 120 -16.14 15.80 37.66
N GLU A 121 -16.67 14.58 37.76
CA GLU A 121 -17.74 14.25 38.71
C GLU A 121 -17.27 14.42 40.16
N GLU A 122 -16.08 13.92 40.50
CA GLU A 122 -15.48 14.10 41.83
C GLU A 122 -15.21 15.59 42.16
N GLU A 123 -14.71 16.37 41.19
CA GLU A 123 -14.52 17.82 41.34
C GLU A 123 -15.86 18.55 41.56
N LEU A 124 -16.92 18.14 40.84
CA LEU A 124 -18.24 18.70 41.00
C LEU A 124 -18.82 18.42 42.39
N ASP A 125 -18.74 17.17 42.85
CA ASP A 125 -19.16 16.76 44.19
C ASP A 125 -18.41 17.55 45.27
N GLN A 126 -17.11 17.77 45.09
CA GLN A 126 -16.29 18.55 46.02
C GLN A 126 -16.75 20.03 46.09
N VAL A 127 -17.09 20.61 44.94
CA VAL A 127 -17.65 21.97 44.87
C VAL A 127 -19.01 22.03 45.54
N GLU A 128 -19.90 21.06 45.30
CA GLU A 128 -21.20 20.99 45.96
C GLU A 128 -21.09 20.89 47.48
N GLU A 129 -20.21 20.03 48.00
CA GLU A 129 -19.96 19.89 49.44
C GLU A 129 -19.39 21.17 50.06
N THR A 130 -18.59 21.92 49.30
CA THR A 130 -18.08 23.23 49.71
C THR A 130 -19.22 24.24 49.82
N TYR A 131 -20.07 24.35 48.80
CA TYR A 131 -21.25 25.22 48.86
C TYR A 131 -22.21 24.86 49.99
N LYS A 132 -22.44 23.57 50.25
CA LYS A 132 -23.26 23.13 51.41
C LYS A 132 -22.66 23.58 52.74
N ARG A 133 -21.33 23.48 52.89
CA ARG A 133 -20.62 23.94 54.08
C ARG A 133 -20.78 25.46 54.26
N ASP A 134 -20.55 26.23 53.22
CA ASP A 134 -20.65 27.70 53.26
C ASP A 134 -22.08 28.16 53.58
N ILE A 135 -23.10 27.53 52.98
CA ILE A 135 -24.51 27.80 53.27
C ILE A 135 -24.82 27.54 54.75
N ASN A 136 -24.29 26.46 55.32
CA ASN A 136 -24.48 26.13 56.73
C ASN A 136 -23.76 27.13 57.65
N GLU A 137 -22.53 27.52 57.32
CA GLU A 137 -21.77 28.51 58.07
C GLU A 137 -22.46 29.89 58.06
N LEU A 138 -22.91 30.35 56.88
CA LEU A 138 -23.67 31.59 56.75
C LEU A 138 -24.99 31.53 57.53
N ARG A 139 -25.69 30.39 57.50
CA ARG A 139 -26.92 30.19 58.28
C ARG A 139 -26.67 30.29 59.79
N VAL A 140 -25.57 29.70 60.27
CA VAL A 140 -25.16 29.80 61.68
C VAL A 140 -24.81 31.25 62.02
N MET A 141 -24.05 31.94 61.18
CA MET A 141 -23.68 33.35 61.37
C MET A 141 -24.91 34.26 61.47
N VAL A 142 -25.87 34.12 60.55
CA VAL A 142 -27.13 34.88 60.57
C VAL A 142 -27.89 34.62 61.88
N LYS A 143 -27.98 33.36 62.33
CA LYS A 143 -28.65 33.01 63.59
C LYS A 143 -27.98 33.68 64.79
N THR A 144 -26.65 33.70 64.83
CA THR A 144 -25.88 34.37 65.88
C THR A 144 -26.11 35.88 65.88
N LEU A 145 -25.97 36.55 64.73
CA LEU A 145 -26.20 37.99 64.59
C LEU A 145 -27.63 38.39 64.95
N MET A 146 -28.64 37.60 64.54
CA MET A 146 -30.03 37.84 64.93
C MET A 146 -30.23 37.75 66.44
N SER A 147 -29.56 36.80 67.12
CA SER A 147 -29.64 36.66 68.57
C SER A 147 -28.99 37.83 69.31
N GLU A 148 -27.84 38.30 68.81
CA GLU A 148 -27.11 39.45 69.35
C GLU A 148 -27.89 40.75 69.14
N ASN A 149 -28.42 40.98 67.94
CA ASN A 149 -29.22 42.17 67.62
C ASN A 149 -30.52 42.22 68.44
N LYS A 150 -31.15 41.06 68.68
CA LYS A 150 -32.28 40.96 69.62
C LYS A 150 -31.86 41.37 71.04
N SER A 151 -30.71 40.90 71.52
CA SER A 151 -30.16 41.26 72.84
C SER A 151 -29.82 42.74 72.96
N LEU A 152 -29.22 43.33 71.93
CA LEU A 152 -28.91 44.76 71.86
C LEU A 152 -30.18 45.60 71.79
N SER A 153 -31.16 45.22 70.97
CA SER A 153 -32.45 45.90 70.86
C SER A 153 -33.22 45.92 72.18
N THR A 154 -33.20 44.81 72.95
CA THR A 154 -33.77 44.78 74.31
C THR A 154 -33.03 45.69 75.27
N THR A 155 -31.71 45.80 75.12
CA THR A 155 -30.87 46.68 75.96
C THR A 155 -31.14 48.16 75.64
N VAL A 156 -31.19 48.54 74.35
CA VAL A 156 -31.47 49.91 73.90
C VAL A 156 -32.89 50.37 74.25
N SER A 157 -33.88 49.48 74.17
CA SER A 157 -35.27 49.80 74.53
C SER A 157 -35.49 50.03 76.03
N SER A 158 -34.50 49.69 76.87
CA SER A 158 -34.60 49.84 78.33
C SER A 158 -34.17 51.22 78.87
N PHE A 159 -33.74 52.15 78.01
CA PHE A 159 -33.30 53.49 78.42
C PHE A 159 -34.39 54.58 78.22
N PRO A 160 -34.72 55.42 79.23
CA PRO A 160 -35.68 56.52 79.11
C PRO A 160 -35.05 57.87 78.68
N PRO A 161 -35.83 58.85 78.15
CA PRO A 161 -35.31 60.13 77.66
C PRO A 161 -35.56 61.28 78.65
N LEU A 162 -34.52 61.91 79.20
CA LEU A 162 -34.37 63.38 79.30
C LEU A 162 -33.04 63.82 79.96
N MET A 163 -32.67 65.04 79.59
CA MET A 163 -31.56 65.95 79.94
C MET A 163 -31.01 65.94 81.39
N ASP A 164 -29.69 66.09 81.54
CA ASP A 164 -29.02 67.32 82.02
C ASP A 164 -27.47 67.21 81.93
N SER A 165 -26.78 68.37 81.76
CA SER A 165 -25.44 68.57 81.18
C SER A 165 -24.20 68.12 82.00
N PRO A 166 -23.26 67.38 81.37
CA PRO A 166 -21.84 67.25 81.79
C PRO A 166 -20.87 67.54 80.62
N SER A 167 -21.12 68.61 79.86
CA SER A 167 -20.60 68.84 78.49
C SER A 167 -19.08 68.84 78.26
N THR A 168 -18.20 68.73 79.27
CA THR A 168 -16.73 68.75 79.08
C THR A 168 -16.02 67.49 79.59
N ILE A 169 -16.70 66.67 80.39
CA ILE A 169 -16.27 65.31 80.76
C ILE A 169 -16.95 64.32 79.81
N ALA A 170 -18.22 64.53 79.50
CA ALA A 170 -18.94 63.79 78.45
C ALA A 170 -18.28 63.96 77.08
N MET A 171 -17.85 65.17 76.69
CA MET A 171 -17.09 65.36 75.45
C MET A 171 -15.75 64.61 75.45
N ARG A 172 -15.03 64.53 76.58
CA ARG A 172 -13.78 63.75 76.65
C ARG A 172 -14.04 62.24 76.62
N GLU A 173 -15.13 61.80 77.21
CA GLU A 173 -15.55 60.40 77.19
C GLU A 173 -16.07 60.00 75.79
N GLU A 174 -16.78 60.90 75.11
CA GLU A 174 -17.17 60.78 73.70
C GLU A 174 -15.95 60.79 72.76
N ASP A 175 -14.96 61.67 72.98
CA ASP A 175 -13.71 61.67 72.21
C ASP A 175 -12.89 60.39 72.42
N ILE A 176 -12.85 59.87 73.66
CA ILE A 176 -12.22 58.58 73.98
C ILE A 176 -12.97 57.43 73.29
N LYS A 177 -14.30 57.47 73.30
CA LYS A 177 -15.15 56.48 72.63
C LYS A 177 -14.96 56.52 71.10
N LEU A 178 -14.91 57.70 70.51
CA LEU A 178 -14.61 57.90 69.09
C LEU A 178 -13.21 57.38 68.74
N MET A 179 -12.23 57.58 69.60
CA MET A 179 -10.89 57.01 69.46
C MET A 179 -10.89 55.47 69.49
N PHE A 180 -11.71 54.85 70.35
CA PHE A 180 -11.87 53.40 70.36
C PHE A 180 -12.57 52.90 69.09
N GLU A 181 -13.61 53.58 68.62
CA GLU A 181 -14.30 53.25 67.36
C GLU A 181 -13.36 53.39 66.15
N LEU A 182 -12.59 54.47 66.07
CA LEU A 182 -11.57 54.67 65.03
C LEU A 182 -10.49 53.58 65.08
N LYS A 183 -10.07 53.17 66.28
CA LYS A 183 -9.09 52.08 66.46
C LYS A 183 -9.67 50.74 66.00
N GLU A 184 -10.93 50.48 66.32
CA GLU A 184 -11.63 49.26 65.88
C GLU A 184 -11.81 49.25 64.36
N MET A 185 -12.24 50.37 63.77
CA MET A 185 -12.35 50.52 62.31
C MET A 185 -11.00 50.38 61.61
N SER A 186 -9.94 50.98 62.17
CA SER A 186 -8.57 50.83 61.67
C SER A 186 -8.11 49.37 61.73
N HIS A 187 -8.45 48.65 62.81
CA HIS A 187 -8.15 47.22 62.90
C HIS A 187 -8.92 46.40 61.85
N LYS A 188 -10.22 46.68 61.67
CA LYS A 188 -11.05 46.04 60.64
C LYS A 188 -10.49 46.26 59.24
N GLN A 189 -10.15 47.50 58.90
CA GLN A 189 -9.50 47.85 57.63
C GLN A 189 -8.16 47.13 57.46
N LYS A 190 -7.37 46.99 58.52
CA LYS A 190 -6.09 46.26 58.45
C LYS A 190 -6.29 44.76 58.18
N GLU A 191 -7.31 44.14 58.76
CA GLU A 191 -7.63 42.74 58.48
C GLU A 191 -8.21 42.57 57.07
N GLU A 192 -9.05 43.50 56.61
CA GLU A 192 -9.57 43.52 55.24
C GLU A 192 -8.46 43.68 54.20
N ILE A 193 -7.47 44.54 54.46
CA ILE A 193 -6.28 44.65 53.60
C ILE A 193 -5.53 43.32 53.56
N LYS A 194 -5.39 42.60 54.69
CA LYS A 194 -4.71 41.30 54.70
C LYS A 194 -5.49 40.23 53.94
N THR A 195 -6.82 40.21 54.02
CA THR A 195 -7.63 39.26 53.24
C THR A 195 -7.51 39.56 51.75
N LEU A 196 -7.65 40.83 51.35
CA LEU A 196 -7.46 41.24 49.95
C LEU A 196 -6.05 40.93 49.45
N GLN A 197 -5.02 41.08 50.30
CA GLN A 197 -3.64 40.72 49.94
C GLN A 197 -3.51 39.22 49.65
N LYS A 198 -4.13 38.36 50.47
CA LYS A 198 -4.14 36.90 50.26
C LYS A 198 -4.88 36.52 48.97
N ASP A 199 -5.99 37.19 48.69
CA ASP A 199 -6.75 36.95 47.46
C ASP A 199 -5.91 37.34 46.23
N VAL A 200 -5.21 38.49 46.29
CA VAL A 200 -4.26 38.90 45.24
C VAL A 200 -3.16 37.87 45.05
N ASP A 201 -2.53 37.38 46.11
CA ASP A 201 -1.49 36.35 46.02
C ASP A 201 -2.03 35.05 45.40
N SER A 202 -3.26 34.67 45.74
CA SER A 202 -3.95 33.52 45.14
C SER A 202 -4.21 33.72 43.65
N TYR A 203 -4.70 34.90 43.25
CA TYR A 203 -4.94 35.21 41.84
C TYR A 203 -3.65 35.27 41.02
N VAL A 204 -2.55 35.77 41.59
CA VAL A 204 -1.22 35.74 40.94
C VAL A 204 -0.80 34.31 40.65
N TYR A 205 -0.93 33.41 41.64
CA TYR A 205 -0.61 32.00 41.47
C TYR A 205 -1.49 31.30 40.40
N GLU A 206 -2.79 31.60 40.37
CA GLU A 206 -3.70 31.07 39.36
C GLU A 206 -3.33 31.57 37.96
N VAL A 207 -3.03 32.86 37.81
CA VAL A 207 -2.58 33.44 36.54
C VAL A 207 -1.29 32.79 36.05
N GLU A 208 -0.30 32.56 36.93
CA GLU A 208 0.94 31.86 36.56
C GLU A 208 0.68 30.42 36.11
N ASN A 209 -0.22 29.70 36.78
CA ASN A 209 -0.60 28.34 36.39
C ASN A 209 -1.32 28.30 35.02
N LEU A 210 -2.22 29.25 34.77
CA LEU A 210 -2.91 29.39 33.49
C LEU A 210 -1.92 29.75 32.38
N GLN A 211 -0.98 30.68 32.64
CA GLN A 211 0.09 31.03 31.70
C GLN A 211 0.94 29.81 31.33
N ASN A 212 1.37 29.02 32.32
CA ASN A 212 2.12 27.77 32.09
C ASN A 212 1.32 26.76 31.25
N SER A 213 0.01 26.66 31.47
CA SER A 213 -0.87 25.78 30.70
C SER A 213 -1.03 26.25 29.26
N ILE A 214 -1.18 27.56 29.04
CA ILE A 214 -1.22 28.18 27.71
C ILE A 214 0.09 27.94 26.97
N GLU A 215 1.25 28.11 27.61
CA GLU A 215 2.55 27.84 26.98
C GLU A 215 2.70 26.38 26.54
N LYS A 216 2.24 25.42 27.35
CA LYS A 216 2.22 24.00 26.98
C LYS A 216 1.34 23.76 25.75
N LEU A 217 0.15 24.36 25.71
CA LEU A 217 -0.76 24.26 24.57
C LEU A 217 -0.16 24.89 23.30
N ILE A 218 0.52 26.03 23.41
CA ILE A 218 1.23 26.66 22.29
C ILE A 218 2.28 25.71 21.72
N ARG A 219 3.13 25.11 22.57
CA ARG A 219 4.16 24.15 22.12
C ARG A 219 3.55 22.92 21.43
N GLN A 220 2.47 22.38 21.98
CA GLN A 220 1.75 21.26 21.37
C GLN A 220 1.14 21.65 20.01
N ASN A 221 0.55 22.83 19.90
CA ASN A 221 -0.02 23.33 18.65
C ASN A 221 1.07 23.51 17.57
N GLU A 222 2.21 24.09 17.93
CA GLU A 222 3.35 24.19 17.01
C GLU A 222 3.82 22.81 16.51
N GLU A 223 3.89 21.82 17.40
CA GLU A 223 4.27 20.45 17.03
C GLU A 223 3.24 19.83 16.08
N LEU A 224 1.94 20.02 16.35
CA LEU A 224 0.87 19.57 15.47
C LEU A 224 0.92 20.25 14.09
N LEU A 225 1.20 21.55 14.04
CA LEU A 225 1.39 22.28 12.78
C LEU A 225 2.59 21.73 11.99
N ARG A 226 3.72 21.44 12.65
CA ARG A 226 4.89 20.80 12.01
C ARG A 226 4.55 19.40 11.48
N LYS A 227 3.85 18.58 12.27
CA LYS A 227 3.37 17.24 11.88
C LYS A 227 2.42 17.32 10.68
N ASN A 228 1.45 18.24 10.70
CA ASN A 228 0.52 18.45 9.60
C ASN A 228 1.25 18.88 8.32
N SER A 229 2.21 19.82 8.41
CA SER A 229 3.04 20.22 7.27
C SER A 229 3.84 19.05 6.67
N SER A 230 4.40 18.19 7.53
CA SER A 230 5.12 16.97 7.10
C SER A 230 4.18 15.98 6.39
N LEU A 231 3.01 15.69 6.98
CA LEU A 231 2.01 14.81 6.39
C LEU A 231 1.47 15.35 5.06
N GLN A 232 1.25 16.66 4.93
CA GLN A 232 0.88 17.27 3.65
C GLN A 232 1.97 17.10 2.59
N LYS A 233 3.25 17.23 2.96
CA LYS A 233 4.36 16.98 2.02
C LYS A 233 4.39 15.51 1.58
N GLN A 234 4.25 14.57 2.51
CA GLN A 234 4.16 13.15 2.19
C GLN A 234 2.96 12.84 1.28
N GLY A 235 1.79 13.43 1.58
CA GLY A 235 0.60 13.30 0.74
C GLY A 235 0.82 13.80 -0.69
N ARG A 236 1.53 14.92 -0.87
CA ARG A 236 1.89 15.43 -2.22
C ARG A 236 2.80 14.45 -2.96
N ILE A 237 3.82 13.91 -2.31
CA ILE A 237 4.74 12.93 -2.91
C ILE A 237 3.98 11.67 -3.36
N ILE A 238 3.11 11.11 -2.50
CA ILE A 238 2.30 9.93 -2.84
C ILE A 238 1.39 10.21 -4.05
N VAL A 239 0.80 11.41 -4.11
CA VAL A 239 -0.03 11.82 -5.25
C VAL A 239 0.81 11.91 -6.53
N GLU A 240 2.01 12.48 -6.48
CA GLU A 240 2.94 12.55 -7.62
C GLU A 240 3.36 11.15 -8.10
N GLU A 241 3.72 10.25 -7.18
CA GLU A 241 4.06 8.85 -7.48
C GLU A 241 2.88 8.11 -8.10
N LYS A 242 1.66 8.30 -7.57
CA LYS A 242 0.44 7.74 -8.16
C LYS A 242 0.22 8.24 -9.58
N MET A 243 0.41 9.53 -9.85
CA MET A 243 0.28 10.09 -11.20
C MET A 243 1.32 9.53 -12.17
N GLU A 244 2.56 9.33 -11.72
CA GLU A 244 3.62 8.72 -12.52
C GLU A 244 3.29 7.25 -12.88
N ILE A 245 2.77 6.48 -11.92
CA ILE A 245 2.34 5.09 -12.16
C ILE A 245 1.18 5.06 -13.17
N LEU A 246 0.19 5.95 -13.03
CA LEU A 246 -0.92 6.05 -13.98
C LEU A 246 -0.46 6.37 -15.39
N ARG A 247 0.47 7.34 -15.57
CA ARG A 247 1.05 7.64 -16.90
C ARG A 247 1.80 6.45 -17.49
N ARG A 248 2.53 5.69 -16.67
CA ARG A 248 3.21 4.47 -17.16
C ARG A 248 2.20 3.41 -17.59
N LEU A 249 1.14 3.23 -16.81
CA LEU A 249 0.06 2.29 -17.13
C LEU A 249 -0.61 2.66 -18.46
N GLU A 250 -1.01 3.92 -18.63
CA GLU A 250 -1.62 4.44 -19.86
C GLU A 250 -0.73 4.17 -21.09
N LYS A 251 0.57 4.48 -20.99
CA LYS A 251 1.53 4.20 -22.08
C LYS A 251 1.62 2.70 -22.41
N THR A 252 1.54 1.82 -21.40
CA THR A 252 1.52 0.37 -21.65
C THR A 252 0.19 -0.12 -22.23
N GLU A 253 -0.93 0.52 -21.89
CA GLU A 253 -2.24 0.23 -22.48
C GLU A 253 -2.29 0.65 -23.95
N GLU A 254 -1.78 1.83 -24.29
CA GLU A 254 -1.64 2.30 -25.68
C GLU A 254 -0.78 1.34 -26.52
N ALA A 255 0.36 0.91 -25.98
CA ALA A 255 1.23 -0.07 -26.64
C ALA A 255 0.52 -1.41 -26.86
N ASN A 256 -0.26 -1.88 -25.88
CA ASN A 256 -1.07 -3.09 -26.01
C ASN A 256 -2.17 -2.94 -27.07
N ILE A 257 -2.85 -1.80 -27.13
CA ILE A 257 -3.84 -1.51 -28.17
C ILE A 257 -3.19 -1.54 -29.55
N HIS A 258 -2.00 -0.94 -29.69
CA HIS A 258 -1.25 -0.95 -30.94
C HIS A 258 -0.85 -2.37 -31.37
N LEU A 259 -0.31 -3.18 -30.45
CA LEU A 259 0.04 -4.58 -30.72
C LEU A 259 -1.18 -5.43 -31.09
N ARG A 260 -2.33 -5.24 -30.42
CA ARG A 260 -3.60 -5.91 -30.75
C ARG A 260 -4.06 -5.56 -32.17
N LYS A 261 -3.91 -4.30 -32.58
CA LYS A 261 -4.23 -3.87 -33.95
C LYS A 261 -3.32 -4.57 -34.97
N MET A 262 -2.00 -4.53 -34.76
CA MET A 262 -1.06 -5.23 -35.63
C MET A 262 -1.32 -6.74 -35.70
N LEU A 263 -1.64 -7.37 -34.57
CA LEU A 263 -1.99 -8.79 -34.52
C LEU A 263 -3.26 -9.08 -35.35
N THR A 264 -4.23 -8.16 -35.34
CA THR A 264 -5.45 -8.28 -36.13
C THR A 264 -5.15 -8.14 -37.63
N ASP A 265 -4.35 -7.14 -38.00
CA ASP A 265 -3.94 -6.88 -39.38
C ASP A 265 -3.11 -8.04 -39.96
N THR A 266 -2.16 -8.57 -39.19
CA THR A 266 -1.35 -9.74 -39.58
C THR A 266 -2.19 -11.01 -39.69
N ASN A 267 -3.11 -11.27 -38.76
CA ASN A 267 -4.05 -12.40 -38.87
C ASN A 267 -4.91 -12.31 -40.12
N ARG A 268 -5.35 -11.10 -40.49
CA ARG A 268 -6.08 -10.87 -41.74
C ARG A 268 -5.21 -11.21 -42.96
N ALA A 269 -4.00 -10.68 -43.02
CA ALA A 269 -3.06 -10.97 -44.10
C ALA A 269 -2.76 -12.49 -44.22
N CYS A 270 -2.58 -13.19 -43.10
CA CYS A 270 -2.38 -14.65 -43.10
C CYS A 270 -3.60 -15.39 -43.65
N LYS A 271 -4.83 -14.97 -43.32
CA LYS A 271 -6.06 -15.57 -43.87
C LYS A 271 -6.17 -15.32 -45.38
N ASP A 272 -5.89 -14.10 -45.82
CA ASP A 272 -5.93 -13.72 -47.23
C ASP A 272 -4.91 -14.56 -48.05
N LEU A 273 -3.70 -14.76 -47.51
CA LEU A 273 -2.68 -15.63 -48.09
C LEU A 273 -3.10 -17.10 -48.14
N GLN A 274 -3.64 -17.65 -47.05
CA GLN A 274 -4.17 -19.02 -47.03
C GLN A 274 -5.27 -19.21 -48.08
N GLN A 275 -6.15 -18.22 -48.22
CA GLN A 275 -7.20 -18.25 -49.23
C GLN A 275 -6.63 -18.19 -50.65
N ALA A 276 -5.58 -17.42 -50.88
CA ALA A 276 -4.87 -17.40 -52.17
C ALA A 276 -4.18 -18.75 -52.48
N THR A 277 -3.57 -19.41 -51.49
CA THR A 277 -2.94 -20.73 -51.69
C THR A 277 -3.95 -21.81 -52.07
N LEU A 278 -5.14 -21.80 -51.46
CA LEU A 278 -6.21 -22.74 -51.81
C LEU A 278 -6.71 -22.61 -53.25
N VAL A 279 -6.51 -21.45 -53.88
CA VAL A 279 -6.88 -21.20 -55.28
C VAL A 279 -5.79 -21.67 -56.26
N ASP A 280 -4.54 -21.79 -55.82
CA ASP A 280 -3.40 -22.17 -56.68
C ASP A 280 -3.01 -23.66 -56.57
N ASP A 281 -3.48 -24.37 -55.54
CA ASP A 281 -3.35 -25.84 -55.40
C ASP A 281 -4.35 -26.64 -56.24
N GLU A 282 -5.25 -25.97 -56.98
CA GLU A 282 -6.14 -26.64 -57.92
C GLU A 282 -5.32 -27.07 -59.16
N PRO A 283 -5.20 -28.38 -59.46
CA PRO A 283 -4.41 -28.84 -60.58
C PRO A 283 -4.97 -28.25 -61.89
N ARG A 284 -4.20 -27.32 -62.47
CA ARG A 284 -4.57 -26.55 -63.68
C ARG A 284 -4.73 -27.40 -64.93
N PHE A 285 -4.17 -28.60 -64.92
CA PHE A 285 -4.26 -29.56 -66.01
C PHE A 285 -4.89 -30.86 -65.53
N THR A 286 -5.74 -31.45 -66.36
CA THR A 286 -6.29 -32.78 -66.09
C THR A 286 -5.22 -33.85 -66.32
N LEU A 287 -5.34 -35.00 -65.64
CA LEU A 287 -4.44 -36.14 -65.89
C LEU A 287 -4.47 -36.63 -67.35
N ALA A 288 -5.56 -36.38 -68.07
CA ALA A 288 -5.68 -36.70 -69.50
C ALA A 288 -4.80 -35.77 -70.34
N GLU A 289 -4.90 -34.46 -70.11
CA GLU A 289 -4.06 -33.44 -70.78
C GLU A 289 -2.58 -33.68 -70.52
N LEU A 290 -2.19 -34.02 -69.29
CA LEU A 290 -0.79 -34.32 -68.98
C LEU A 290 -0.29 -35.56 -69.74
N ARG A 291 -1.12 -36.59 -69.88
CA ARG A 291 -0.78 -37.79 -70.66
C ARG A 291 -0.65 -37.47 -72.15
N GLU A 292 -1.55 -36.64 -72.67
CA GLU A 292 -1.54 -36.21 -74.07
C GLU A 292 -0.26 -35.40 -74.38
N VAL A 293 0.07 -34.42 -73.56
CA VAL A 293 1.31 -33.62 -73.69
C VAL A 293 2.56 -34.51 -73.57
N LEU A 294 2.56 -35.49 -72.67
CA LEU A 294 3.68 -36.44 -72.56
C LEU A 294 3.80 -37.34 -73.78
N GLN A 295 2.67 -37.75 -74.37
CA GLN A 295 2.66 -38.56 -75.58
C GLN A 295 3.11 -37.74 -76.79
N GLU A 296 2.65 -36.50 -76.94
CA GLU A 296 3.14 -35.54 -77.93
C GLU A 296 4.63 -35.28 -77.78
N LYS A 297 5.12 -35.07 -76.55
CA LYS A 297 6.55 -34.92 -76.26
C LYS A 297 7.34 -36.14 -76.73
N ASN A 298 6.83 -37.36 -76.51
CA ASN A 298 7.52 -38.58 -76.92
C ASN A 298 7.51 -38.76 -78.45
N ILE A 299 6.41 -38.40 -79.13
CA ILE A 299 6.32 -38.39 -80.59
C ILE A 299 7.29 -37.38 -81.18
N LEU A 300 7.29 -36.15 -80.66
CA LEU A 300 8.21 -35.09 -81.06
C LEU A 300 9.66 -35.51 -80.82
N LYS A 301 9.96 -36.14 -79.69
CA LYS A 301 11.30 -36.69 -79.40
C LYS A 301 11.72 -37.74 -80.42
N GLY A 302 10.82 -38.65 -80.81
CA GLY A 302 11.09 -39.63 -81.87
C GLY A 302 11.37 -38.96 -83.22
N ARG A 303 10.54 -37.98 -83.59
CA ARG A 303 10.73 -37.20 -84.83
C ARG A 303 12.02 -36.39 -84.82
N LEU A 304 12.41 -35.86 -83.65
CA LEU A 304 13.67 -35.14 -83.46
C LEU A 304 14.86 -36.08 -83.67
N MET A 305 14.80 -37.31 -83.16
CA MET A 305 15.81 -38.34 -83.42
C MET A 305 15.91 -38.72 -84.90
N GLU A 306 14.78 -38.87 -85.59
CA GLU A 306 14.75 -39.14 -87.05
C GLU A 306 15.38 -37.98 -87.85
N LEU A 307 15.01 -36.73 -87.51
CA LEU A 307 15.60 -35.53 -88.12
C LEU A 307 17.10 -35.39 -87.82
N GLU A 308 17.53 -35.70 -86.60
CA GLU A 308 18.95 -35.76 -86.22
C GLU A 308 19.70 -36.83 -87.03
N GLU A 309 19.11 -38.02 -87.24
CA GLU A 309 19.68 -39.09 -88.08
C GLU A 309 19.76 -38.69 -89.56
N GLU A 310 18.72 -38.04 -90.10
CA GLU A 310 18.73 -37.50 -91.47
C GLU A 310 19.78 -36.40 -91.64
N LEU A 311 19.91 -35.50 -90.66
CA LEU A 311 20.97 -34.48 -90.66
C LEU A 311 22.37 -35.08 -90.55
N GLU A 312 22.56 -36.11 -89.72
CA GLU A 312 23.81 -36.86 -89.61
C GLU A 312 24.17 -37.54 -90.94
N ASN A 313 23.19 -38.06 -91.66
CA ASN A 313 23.36 -38.67 -92.98
C ASN A 313 23.66 -37.66 -94.10
N ILE A 314 23.19 -36.41 -93.98
CA ILE A 314 23.42 -35.34 -94.97
C ILE A 314 24.71 -34.56 -94.66
N ARG A 315 25.28 -34.69 -93.46
CA ARG A 315 26.55 -34.07 -93.09
C ARG A 315 27.72 -34.76 -93.82
N PRO A 316 28.42 -34.09 -94.75
CA PRO A 316 29.58 -34.70 -95.39
C PRO A 316 30.78 -34.63 -94.44
N GLY A 317 31.05 -35.74 -93.74
CA GLY A 317 32.37 -36.08 -93.21
C GLY A 317 32.63 -35.77 -91.73
N SER A 318 32.45 -36.78 -90.87
CA SER A 318 33.56 -37.45 -90.17
C SER A 318 33.08 -38.64 -89.32
N LYS A 319 33.50 -39.85 -89.71
CA LYS A 319 33.38 -41.07 -88.90
C LYS A 319 34.47 -41.09 -87.82
N LYS A 320 34.05 -41.35 -86.57
CA LYS A 320 34.69 -42.11 -85.48
C LYS A 320 36.23 -42.09 -85.36
N GLU A 321 36.70 -41.52 -84.25
CA GLU A 321 37.83 -42.09 -83.48
C GLU A 321 37.32 -42.49 -82.09
N GLN A 322 37.69 -43.70 -81.66
CA GLN A 322 37.47 -44.22 -80.30
C GLN A 322 38.60 -43.72 -79.38
N GLY A 323 38.29 -43.40 -78.13
CA GLY A 323 39.27 -43.41 -77.04
C GLY A 323 39.16 -42.23 -76.07
N ASP A 324 38.44 -42.48 -74.99
CA ASP A 324 38.64 -42.02 -73.61
C ASP A 324 38.52 -40.53 -73.20
N ASP A 325 37.72 -40.39 -72.15
CA ASP A 325 37.74 -39.43 -71.04
C ASP A 325 37.35 -37.96 -71.27
N GLU A 326 36.14 -37.70 -70.76
CA GLU A 326 35.75 -36.64 -69.83
C GLU A 326 36.02 -35.16 -70.17
N ASP A 327 34.88 -34.45 -70.18
CA ASP A 327 34.66 -33.11 -69.63
C ASP A 327 35.27 -31.93 -70.40
N GLN A 328 34.40 -31.21 -71.14
CA GLN A 328 34.61 -29.81 -71.48
C GLN A 328 33.32 -29.17 -72.02
N THR A 329 32.72 -28.29 -71.22
CA THR A 329 31.95 -27.16 -71.74
C THR A 329 32.75 -25.88 -71.51
N SER A 330 33.41 -25.42 -72.58
CA SER A 330 33.96 -24.08 -72.70
C SER A 330 32.88 -23.08 -73.15
N GLU A 331 32.94 -21.89 -72.56
CA GLU A 331 32.14 -20.68 -72.77
C GLU A 331 31.71 -20.34 -74.21
N PRO A 332 30.70 -19.45 -74.32
CA PRO A 332 30.98 -18.19 -75.02
C PRO A 332 30.49 -16.92 -74.30
N LEU A 333 31.45 -16.03 -74.01
CA LEU A 333 31.48 -14.58 -74.19
C LEU A 333 30.31 -13.70 -73.70
N HIS A 334 30.63 -12.97 -72.62
CA HIS A 334 29.92 -11.83 -72.04
C HIS A 334 30.08 -10.55 -72.88
N PRO A 335 29.00 -9.79 -73.13
CA PRO A 335 29.09 -8.32 -73.09
C PRO A 335 28.34 -7.73 -71.89
N TYR A 336 29.07 -6.91 -71.13
CA TYR A 336 28.66 -5.97 -70.07
C TYR A 336 27.14 -5.71 -69.92
N ASP A 337 26.61 -5.99 -68.73
CA ASP A 337 25.84 -5.00 -67.98
C ASP A 337 26.19 -5.16 -66.49
N GLY A 338 26.50 -4.05 -65.84
CA GLY A 338 26.98 -4.04 -64.48
C GLY A 338 25.82 -4.16 -63.50
N ASP A 339 25.86 -5.17 -62.64
CA ASP A 339 25.19 -5.16 -61.34
C ASP A 339 25.90 -6.17 -60.42
N ASP A 340 26.61 -5.63 -59.42
CA ASP A 340 27.15 -6.39 -58.30
C ASP A 340 25.96 -7.00 -57.51
N PRO A 341 25.85 -8.32 -57.31
CA PRO A 341 24.74 -8.88 -56.53
C PRO A 341 24.86 -8.41 -55.07
N PRO A 342 23.79 -7.87 -54.46
CA PRO A 342 23.88 -7.31 -53.12
C PRO A 342 24.18 -8.42 -52.11
N VAL A 343 25.36 -8.32 -51.48
CA VAL A 343 25.75 -9.18 -50.34
C VAL A 343 24.86 -8.81 -49.15
N TYR A 344 23.77 -9.54 -48.97
CA TYR A 344 22.96 -9.46 -47.76
C TYR A 344 23.79 -10.02 -46.59
N GLY A 345 24.14 -9.15 -45.65
CA GLY A 345 24.72 -9.55 -44.37
C GLY A 345 23.76 -10.48 -43.60
N PRO A 346 24.26 -11.22 -42.59
CA PRO A 346 23.46 -12.18 -41.84
C PRO A 346 22.21 -11.52 -41.26
N LEU A 347 21.05 -12.09 -41.61
CA LEU A 347 19.73 -11.61 -41.22
C LEU A 347 19.65 -11.40 -39.69
N PRO A 348 19.25 -10.21 -39.20
CA PRO A 348 19.05 -9.98 -37.77
C PRO A 348 18.02 -10.98 -37.23
N LYS A 349 18.45 -11.90 -36.36
CA LYS A 349 17.51 -12.78 -35.66
C LYS A 349 16.65 -11.93 -34.72
N GLU A 350 15.33 -12.05 -34.85
CA GLU A 350 14.42 -11.43 -33.91
C GLU A 350 14.67 -11.96 -32.50
N PRO A 351 14.62 -11.09 -31.46
CA PRO A 351 14.79 -11.53 -30.09
C PRO A 351 13.73 -12.59 -29.72
N ASP A 352 14.15 -13.64 -29.02
CA ASP A 352 13.33 -14.83 -28.67
C ASP A 352 11.99 -14.48 -27.98
N GLU A 353 11.91 -13.30 -27.38
CA GLU A 353 10.71 -12.74 -26.76
C GLU A 353 9.55 -12.54 -27.73
N LYS A 354 9.83 -12.23 -29.01
CA LYS A 354 8.80 -12.07 -30.06
C LYS A 354 8.29 -13.40 -30.60
N LEU A 355 9.12 -14.46 -30.57
CA LEU A 355 8.74 -15.79 -31.04
C LEU A 355 7.78 -16.51 -30.10
N TYR A 356 7.73 -16.15 -28.80
CA TYR A 356 6.87 -16.83 -27.81
C TYR A 356 6.08 -15.87 -26.89
N PRO A 357 5.15 -15.05 -27.39
CA PRO A 357 4.43 -14.04 -26.59
C PRO A 357 3.64 -14.62 -25.41
N TRP A 358 3.01 -15.79 -25.60
CA TRP A 358 2.25 -16.50 -24.56
C TRP A 358 3.08 -17.06 -23.40
N LYS A 359 4.41 -17.17 -23.55
CA LYS A 359 5.30 -17.55 -22.44
C LYS A 359 5.51 -16.40 -21.45
N TYR A 360 5.18 -15.16 -21.82
CA TYR A 360 5.48 -13.96 -21.04
C TYR A 360 4.23 -13.18 -20.59
N GLU A 361 3.04 -13.51 -21.11
CA GLU A 361 1.79 -12.80 -20.82
C GLU A 361 1.14 -13.17 -19.47
N ARG A 362 1.37 -14.38 -18.97
CA ARG A 362 1.14 -14.67 -17.55
C ARG A 362 2.38 -14.20 -16.83
N LYS A 363 2.26 -13.28 -15.87
CA LYS A 363 3.31 -13.11 -14.85
C LYS A 363 3.57 -14.50 -14.28
N ASP A 364 4.67 -15.13 -14.67
CA ASP A 364 5.03 -16.43 -14.11
C ASP A 364 5.04 -16.23 -12.59
N SER A 365 4.20 -17.00 -11.89
CA SER A 365 4.33 -17.16 -10.44
C SER A 365 5.78 -17.52 -10.13
N GLY A 366 6.30 -17.15 -8.96
CA GLY A 366 7.68 -17.54 -8.66
C GLY A 366 7.84 -19.07 -8.73
N VAL A 367 6.77 -19.81 -8.45
CA VAL A 367 6.67 -21.27 -8.67
C VAL A 367 6.82 -21.64 -10.16
N ARG A 368 6.10 -21.00 -11.09
CA ARG A 368 6.28 -21.24 -12.54
C ARG A 368 7.69 -20.91 -13.02
N LYS A 369 8.30 -19.84 -12.50
CA LYS A 369 9.69 -19.49 -12.80
C LYS A 369 10.65 -20.55 -12.28
N PHE A 370 10.42 -21.07 -11.08
CA PHE A 370 11.21 -22.11 -10.46
C PHE A 370 11.20 -23.41 -11.29
N PHE A 371 10.02 -23.87 -11.73
CA PHE A 371 9.91 -25.11 -12.51
C PHE A 371 10.29 -24.97 -13.99
N ARG A 372 10.61 -23.76 -14.46
CA ARG A 372 11.01 -23.51 -15.86
C ARG A 372 12.32 -24.24 -16.20
N PHE A 373 13.22 -24.38 -15.23
CA PHE A 373 14.46 -25.15 -15.35
C PHE A 373 14.22 -26.61 -15.79
N PHE A 374 13.21 -27.28 -15.22
CA PHE A 374 12.91 -28.68 -15.55
C PHE A 374 12.30 -28.88 -16.93
N LYS A 375 11.72 -27.83 -17.52
CA LYS A 375 11.14 -27.87 -18.87
C LYS A 375 12.23 -27.95 -19.95
N ASP A 376 13.41 -27.40 -19.68
CA ASP A 376 14.52 -27.34 -20.64
C ASP A 376 15.40 -28.60 -20.64
N LEU A 377 15.31 -29.46 -19.60
CA LEU A 377 15.96 -30.78 -19.61
C LEU A 377 15.32 -31.80 -20.59
N GLY A 378 14.14 -31.51 -21.13
CA GLY A 378 13.40 -32.40 -22.03
C GLY A 378 13.69 -32.21 -23.53
N VAL A 379 14.51 -31.23 -23.92
CA VAL A 379 14.84 -30.98 -25.34
C VAL A 379 16.32 -31.31 -25.57
N THR A 380 16.55 -32.47 -26.17
CA THR A 380 17.83 -33.06 -26.56
C THR A 380 18.97 -32.06 -26.82
N ALA A 381 19.96 -32.02 -25.91
CA ALA A 381 21.23 -31.34 -26.13
C ALA A 381 22.12 -32.17 -27.08
N SER A 382 22.34 -31.68 -28.30
CA SER A 382 23.46 -32.12 -29.15
C SER A 382 24.70 -31.27 -28.85
N PRO A 383 25.91 -31.86 -28.74
CA PRO A 383 27.10 -31.12 -28.35
C PRO A 383 27.80 -30.52 -29.58
N ARG A 384 27.94 -29.19 -29.64
CA ARG A 384 28.94 -28.55 -30.51
C ARG A 384 29.88 -27.63 -29.72
N ARG A 385 31.10 -28.16 -29.65
CA ARG A 385 32.43 -27.62 -29.38
C ARG A 385 32.70 -26.19 -29.91
N GLY A 386 33.32 -25.35 -29.07
CA GLY A 386 34.50 -24.54 -29.43
C GLY A 386 34.42 -23.00 -29.35
N SER A 387 35.22 -22.43 -28.41
CA SER A 387 35.94 -21.14 -28.49
C SER A 387 35.11 -19.83 -28.49
N SER A 388 35.42 -18.72 -27.81
CA SER A 388 36.65 -18.20 -27.17
C SER A 388 36.28 -17.01 -26.27
N THR A 389 36.99 -16.88 -25.14
CA THR A 389 37.46 -15.66 -24.47
C THR A 389 36.79 -14.30 -24.79
N ASN A 390 36.20 -13.65 -23.78
CA ASN A 390 36.65 -12.31 -23.40
C ASN A 390 36.24 -11.90 -21.98
N SER A 391 37.21 -11.30 -21.31
CA SER A 391 37.27 -10.89 -19.91
C SER A 391 36.80 -9.45 -19.69
N SER A 392 35.82 -9.26 -18.79
CA SER A 392 35.64 -8.13 -17.82
C SER A 392 35.44 -6.69 -18.36
N PRO A 393 34.97 -5.69 -17.56
CA PRO A 393 34.68 -5.71 -16.12
C PRO A 393 33.33 -5.12 -15.64
N CYS A 394 33.00 -5.48 -14.41
CA CYS A 394 31.95 -4.94 -13.54
C CYS A 394 32.35 -3.58 -12.94
N PRO A 395 31.45 -2.60 -12.75
CA PRO A 395 31.79 -1.33 -12.08
C PRO A 395 31.76 -1.47 -10.54
N GLN A 396 32.90 -1.18 -9.91
CA GLN A 396 33.02 -1.06 -8.45
C GLN A 396 32.55 0.32 -7.95
N ARG A 397 31.85 0.28 -6.82
CA ARG A 397 31.30 1.40 -6.05
C ARG A 397 32.41 1.98 -5.16
N ALA A 398 32.67 3.30 -5.25
CA ALA A 398 33.65 4.00 -4.42
C ALA A 398 33.13 4.26 -2.99
N PRO A 399 33.96 4.19 -1.93
CA PRO A 399 33.64 4.69 -0.61
C PRO A 399 34.07 6.15 -0.44
N LEU A 400 33.21 6.99 0.13
CA LEU A 400 33.52 8.36 0.55
C LEU A 400 34.29 8.32 1.88
N ALA A 401 35.54 8.79 1.86
CA ALA A 401 36.31 9.07 3.07
C ALA A 401 35.93 10.46 3.60
N GLY A 402 35.50 10.51 4.86
CA GLY A 402 35.30 11.74 5.62
C GLY A 402 36.64 12.33 6.06
N GLN A 403 36.84 13.60 5.74
CA GLN A 403 37.98 14.38 6.19
C GLN A 403 37.55 15.19 7.43
N LEU A 404 38.09 14.83 8.59
CA LEU A 404 38.13 15.72 9.76
C LEU A 404 39.00 16.93 9.41
N ILE A 405 38.49 18.13 9.63
CA ILE A 405 39.30 19.33 9.86
C ILE A 405 38.82 19.94 11.18
N ALA A 406 39.75 20.00 12.12
CA ALA A 406 39.65 20.78 13.33
C ALA A 406 39.83 22.26 13.01
N PHE A 407 38.92 23.10 13.50
CA PHE A 407 39.18 24.22 14.41
C PHE A 407 37.86 24.74 14.96
#